data_AF-F0ILW3-F1
#
_entry.id   AF-F0ILW3-F1
#
_cell.length_a   1.000
_cell.length_b   1.000
_cell.length_c   1.000
_cell.angle_alpha   90.00
_cell.angle_beta   90.00
_cell.angle_gamma   90.00
#
_symmetry.space_group_name_H-M   'P 1'
#
loop_
_entity.id
_entity.type
_entity.pdbx_description
1 polymer ?
#
loop_
_entity_poly.entity_id
_entity_poly.type
_entity_poly.pdbx_seq_one_letter_code
_entity_poly.pdbx_strand_id
1 'polypeptide(L)'
;MKKMKSMVIIGGFQGRNIFYDVKRKKVYSNKVNERVFPNLRWLVISFGILGNAFLIQVNNIKFESPILRVIVLCATLILISLVCQFGFKDEYLGQNVEAFNPKLYEHVSWKNFLEEERKRVNILLVTFVVSALLAAFQIREYLNDPTMINLVKVFIFYFIFYMAIAKSNFMKRMAAIKQLIKNK
;
A
#
# COMPACT_ATOMS: atom_id res chain seq x y z
N MET A 1 -12.38 26.23 0.96
CA MET A 1 -11.68 24.96 1.26
C MET A 1 -11.54 24.11 -0.01
N LYS A 2 -10.36 23.55 -0.31
CA LYS A 2 -10.14 22.71 -1.51
C LYS A 2 -10.20 21.23 -1.13
N LYS A 3 -11.05 20.46 -1.81
CA LYS A 3 -11.14 18.99 -1.64
C LYS A 3 -9.97 18.28 -2.33
N MET A 4 -9.34 17.33 -1.63
CA MET A 4 -8.10 16.63 -1.97
C MET A 4 -8.15 15.60 -3.11
N LYS A 5 -9.24 15.52 -3.89
CA LYS A 5 -9.47 14.43 -4.88
C LYS A 5 -8.37 14.24 -5.94
N SER A 6 -7.45 15.19 -6.11
CA SER A 6 -6.34 15.11 -7.08
C SER A 6 -4.96 15.36 -6.50
N MET A 7 -4.81 15.40 -5.17
CA MET A 7 -3.52 15.68 -4.53
C MET A 7 -2.78 14.38 -4.20
N VAL A 8 -1.46 14.39 -4.36
CA VAL A 8 -0.58 13.26 -4.05
C VAL A 8 0.03 13.48 -2.68
N ILE A 9 -0.11 12.52 -1.76
CA ILE A 9 0.62 12.56 -0.48
C ILE A 9 2.11 12.37 -0.73
N ILE A 10 2.94 13.29 -0.26
CA ILE A 10 4.39 13.17 -0.35
C ILE A 10 4.97 12.44 0.85
N GLY A 11 4.48 12.70 2.07
CA GLY A 11 5.01 12.10 3.30
C GLY A 11 4.78 12.98 4.51
N GLY A 12 5.30 12.57 5.67
CA GLY A 12 5.24 13.35 6.90
C GLY A 12 6.49 14.22 7.06
N PHE A 13 6.32 15.53 7.20
CA PHE A 13 7.40 16.50 7.43
C PHE A 13 7.07 17.38 8.63
N GLN A 14 7.94 17.38 9.64
CA GLN A 14 7.81 18.21 10.85
C GLN A 14 6.40 18.18 11.48
N GLY A 15 5.83 16.98 11.67
CA GLY A 15 4.50 16.82 12.28
C GLY A 15 3.33 17.26 11.38
N ARG A 16 3.57 17.42 10.08
CA ARG A 16 2.55 17.74 9.06
C ARG A 16 2.55 16.69 7.96
N ASN A 17 1.38 16.33 7.46
CA ASN A 17 1.28 15.58 6.21
C ASN A 17 1.45 16.55 5.06
N ILE A 18 2.33 16.23 4.11
CA ILE A 18 2.62 17.03 2.94
C ILE A 18 1.90 16.46 1.73
N PHE A 19 1.27 17.34 0.97
CA PHE A 19 0.51 17.02 -0.23
C PHE A 19 1.01 17.85 -1.41
N TYR A 20 0.97 17.27 -2.60
CA TYR A 20 1.34 17.93 -3.84
C TYR A 20 0.16 17.95 -4.81
N ASP A 21 -0.25 19.15 -5.22
CA ASP A 21 -1.22 19.35 -6.30
C ASP A 21 -0.45 19.35 -7.63
N VAL A 22 -0.47 18.22 -8.34
CA VAL A 22 0.22 18.04 -9.62
C VAL A 22 -0.27 19.04 -10.67
N LYS A 23 -1.57 19.38 -10.67
CA LYS A 23 -2.15 20.31 -11.66
C LYS A 23 -1.68 21.74 -11.43
N ARG A 24 -1.66 22.18 -10.16
CA ARG A 24 -1.28 23.55 -9.79
C ARG A 24 0.20 23.71 -9.48
N LYS A 25 0.95 22.61 -9.40
CA LYS A 25 2.35 22.55 -8.95
C LYS A 25 2.56 23.21 -7.58
N LYS A 26 1.58 23.08 -6.68
CA LYS A 26 1.60 23.69 -5.33
C LYS A 26 1.69 22.63 -4.25
N VAL A 27 2.40 22.95 -3.17
CA VAL A 27 2.52 22.11 -1.98
C VAL A 27 1.52 22.58 -0.93
N TYR A 28 0.90 21.62 -0.28
CA TYR A 28 -0.07 21.83 0.78
C TYR A 28 0.31 20.99 1.99
N SER A 29 -0.16 21.39 3.18
CA SER A 29 0.03 20.62 4.40
C SER A 29 -1.25 20.51 5.21
N ASN A 30 -1.37 19.44 5.99
CA ASN A 30 -2.33 19.32 7.09
C ASN A 30 -1.57 19.03 8.40
N LYS A 31 -2.06 19.55 9.53
CA LYS A 31 -1.56 19.16 10.86
C LYS A 31 -1.86 17.68 11.07
N VAL A 32 -0.88 16.92 11.58
CA VAL A 32 -1.08 15.51 11.95
C VAL A 32 -1.88 15.47 13.26
N ASN A 33 -3.19 15.74 13.18
CA ASN A 33 -4.14 15.31 14.20
C ASN A 33 -5.04 14.28 13.54
N GLU A 34 -4.65 13.01 13.73
CA GLU A 34 -5.46 11.78 13.69
C GLU A 34 -4.52 10.61 13.38
N ARG A 35 -3.75 10.19 14.39
CA ARG A 35 -3.26 8.81 14.42
C ARG A 35 -4.46 7.93 14.75
N VAL A 36 -5.23 7.56 13.75
CA VAL A 36 -5.98 6.29 13.81
C VAL A 36 -4.96 5.18 13.51
N PHE A 37 -5.16 3.99 14.07
CA PHE A 37 -4.29 2.79 14.01
C PHE A 37 -3.37 2.43 15.19
N PRO A 38 -3.71 2.70 16.46
CA PRO A 38 -3.28 1.82 17.56
C PRO A 38 -3.74 0.36 17.33
N ASN A 39 -4.91 0.17 16.68
CA ASN A 39 -5.53 -1.13 16.50
C ASN A 39 -4.86 -2.05 15.48
N LEU A 40 -4.02 -1.55 14.56
CA LEU A 40 -3.44 -2.39 13.50
C LEU A 40 -2.44 -3.41 14.06
N ARG A 41 -1.71 -3.06 15.13
CA ARG A 41 -0.77 -3.98 15.80
C ARG A 41 -1.50 -5.17 16.43
N TRP A 42 -2.61 -4.91 17.12
CA TRP A 42 -3.45 -5.96 17.71
C TRP A 42 -4.14 -6.80 16.63
N LEU A 43 -4.59 -6.16 15.54
CA LEU A 43 -5.19 -6.85 14.39
C LEU A 43 -4.23 -7.84 13.72
N VAL A 44 -2.96 -7.44 13.54
CA VAL A 44 -1.90 -8.32 12.99
C VAL A 44 -1.62 -9.51 13.91
N ILE A 45 -1.55 -9.28 15.23
CA ILE A 45 -1.34 -10.36 16.21
C ILE A 45 -2.54 -11.32 16.23
N SER A 46 -3.77 -10.81 16.23
CA SER A 46 -4.99 -11.62 16.19
C SER A 46 -5.09 -12.45 14.89
N PHE A 47 -4.74 -11.87 13.73
CA PHE A 47 -4.66 -12.63 12.49
C PHE A 47 -3.55 -13.68 12.50
N GLY A 48 -2.41 -13.42 13.14
CA GLY A 48 -1.33 -14.39 13.28
C GLY A 48 -1.76 -15.62 14.10
N ILE A 49 -2.43 -15.40 15.23
CA ILE A 49 -2.88 -16.48 16.13
C ILE A 49 -4.04 -17.27 15.49
N LEU A 50 -5.08 -16.58 14.99
CA LEU A 50 -6.21 -17.22 14.33
C LEU A 50 -5.82 -17.89 13.01
N GLY A 51 -4.90 -17.28 12.26
CA GLY A 51 -4.38 -17.80 11.01
C GLY A 51 -3.61 -19.11 11.20
N ASN A 52 -2.85 -19.25 12.29
CA ASN A 52 -2.10 -20.47 12.57
C ASN A 52 -3.05 -21.64 12.95
N ALA A 53 -4.06 -21.36 13.79
CA ALA A 53 -5.08 -22.35 14.13
C ALA A 53 -5.92 -22.79 12.91
N PHE A 54 -6.26 -21.83 12.04
CA PHE A 54 -6.93 -22.10 10.77
C PHE A 54 -6.05 -22.94 9.85
N LEU A 55 -4.77 -22.57 9.67
CA LEU A 55 -3.79 -23.28 8.83
C LEU A 55 -3.63 -24.74 9.22
N ILE A 56 -3.57 -25.05 10.52
CA ILE A 56 -3.46 -26.42 11.02
C ILE A 56 -4.70 -27.24 10.63
N GLN A 57 -5.90 -26.67 10.69
CA GLN A 57 -7.14 -27.36 10.33
C GLN A 57 -7.29 -27.56 8.82
N VAL A 58 -6.85 -26.60 8.01
CA VAL A 58 -7.02 -26.66 6.55
C VAL A 58 -5.87 -27.34 5.81
N ASN A 59 -4.77 -27.67 6.49
CA ASN A 59 -3.57 -28.30 5.89
C ASN A 59 -3.89 -29.60 5.13
N ASN A 60 -4.92 -30.34 5.57
CA ASN A 60 -5.32 -31.61 4.96
C ASN A 60 -6.30 -31.46 3.79
N ILE A 61 -6.72 -30.24 3.46
CA ILE A 61 -7.67 -29.99 2.36
C ILE A 61 -6.89 -29.84 1.05
N LYS A 62 -7.17 -30.75 0.10
CA LYS A 62 -6.69 -30.69 -1.28
C LYS A 62 -7.86 -30.48 -2.24
N PHE A 63 -7.67 -29.62 -3.23
CA PHE A 63 -8.67 -29.41 -4.29
C PHE A 63 -8.31 -30.25 -5.51
N GLU A 64 -8.83 -31.48 -5.57
CA GLU A 64 -8.51 -32.41 -6.67
C GLU A 64 -9.17 -32.03 -8.00
N SER A 65 -10.33 -31.37 -7.96
CA SER A 65 -11.02 -30.93 -9.17
C SER A 65 -10.31 -29.74 -9.84
N PRO A 66 -9.90 -29.86 -11.11
CA PRO A 66 -9.23 -28.79 -11.85
C PRO A 66 -10.05 -27.51 -11.97
N ILE A 67 -11.37 -27.63 -12.02
CA ILE A 67 -12.31 -26.50 -12.11
C ILE A 67 -12.43 -25.84 -10.74
N LEU A 68 -12.59 -26.64 -9.69
CA LEU A 68 -12.78 -26.15 -8.32
C LEU A 68 -11.58 -25.34 -7.83
N ARG A 69 -10.35 -25.80 -8.09
CA ARG A 69 -9.13 -25.05 -7.72
C ARG A 69 -9.05 -23.68 -8.40
N VAL A 70 -9.48 -23.55 -9.66
CA VAL A 70 -9.48 -22.27 -10.38
C VAL A 70 -10.53 -21.33 -9.79
N ILE A 71 -11.73 -21.83 -9.49
CA ILE A 71 -12.79 -21.05 -8.85
C ILE A 71 -12.31 -20.51 -7.49
N VAL A 72 -11.71 -21.37 -6.67
CA VAL A 72 -11.18 -20.98 -5.34
C VAL A 72 -10.08 -19.92 -5.47
N LEU A 73 -9.16 -20.09 -6.43
CA LEU A 73 -8.13 -19.10 -6.71
C LEU A 73 -8.75 -17.76 -7.11
N CYS A 74 -9.66 -17.74 -8.09
CA CYS A 74 -10.31 -16.52 -8.56
C CYS A 74 -11.08 -15.81 -7.43
N ALA A 75 -11.85 -16.56 -6.63
CA ALA A 75 -12.56 -16.02 -5.48
C ALA A 75 -11.60 -15.39 -4.46
N THR A 76 -10.47 -16.03 -4.19
CA THR A 76 -9.43 -15.52 -3.28
C THR A 76 -8.84 -14.20 -3.78
N LEU A 77 -8.49 -14.12 -5.07
CA LEU A 77 -7.93 -12.90 -5.66
C LEU A 77 -8.94 -11.75 -5.65
N ILE A 78 -10.21 -12.02 -5.99
CA ILE A 78 -11.30 -11.03 -5.97
C ILE A 78 -11.51 -10.51 -4.54
N LEU A 79 -11.57 -11.40 -3.55
CA LEU A 79 -11.76 -11.03 -2.15
C LEU A 79 -10.64 -10.09 -1.66
N ILE A 80 -9.38 -10.41 -1.97
CA ILE A 80 -8.23 -9.56 -1.63
C ILE A 80 -8.39 -8.18 -2.27
N SER A 81 -8.73 -8.13 -3.56
CA SER A 81 -8.94 -6.86 -4.27
C SER A 81 -10.06 -6.04 -3.64
N LEU A 82 -11.19 -6.66 -3.27
CA LEU A 82 -12.31 -5.99 -2.61
C LEU A 82 -11.92 -5.46 -1.22
N VAL A 83 -11.31 -6.31 -0.38
CA VAL A 83 -10.85 -5.90 0.96
C VAL A 83 -9.88 -4.73 0.86
N CYS A 84 -8.96 -4.77 -0.11
CA CYS A 84 -8.02 -3.68 -0.28
C CYS A 84 -8.67 -2.40 -0.83
N GLN A 85 -9.58 -2.53 -1.79
CA GLN A 85 -10.25 -1.39 -2.43
C GLN A 85 -11.24 -0.69 -1.50
N PHE A 86 -11.97 -1.42 -0.66
CA PHE A 86 -12.94 -0.87 0.28
C PHE A 86 -12.35 -0.58 1.66
N GLY A 87 -11.45 -1.43 2.15
CA GLY A 87 -10.84 -1.33 3.48
C GLY A 87 -9.74 -0.28 3.58
N PHE A 88 -9.08 0.07 2.48
CA PHE A 88 -8.01 1.11 2.45
C PHE A 88 -8.41 2.31 1.59
N LYS A 89 -9.64 2.80 1.78
CA LYS A 89 -10.10 4.06 1.19
C LYS A 89 -9.08 5.16 1.51
N ASP A 90 -8.72 5.97 0.52
CA ASP A 90 -7.76 7.07 0.65
C ASP A 90 -8.16 8.01 1.81
N GLU A 91 -7.60 7.79 3.01
CA GLU A 91 -7.90 8.51 4.28
C GLU A 91 -7.71 10.03 4.19
N TYR A 92 -7.08 10.48 3.12
CA TYR A 92 -6.79 11.86 2.79
C TYR A 92 -7.87 12.51 1.93
N LEU A 93 -8.85 11.78 1.42
CA LEU A 93 -9.96 12.38 0.68
C LEU A 93 -10.89 13.15 1.62
N GLY A 94 -10.69 14.47 1.71
CA GLY A 94 -11.62 15.38 2.39
C GLY A 94 -11.06 16.11 3.60
N GLN A 95 -9.82 15.84 4.03
CA GLN A 95 -9.19 16.65 5.09
C GLN A 95 -8.92 18.08 4.62
N ASN A 96 -8.88 19.00 5.58
CA ASN A 96 -8.53 20.38 5.34
C ASN A 96 -7.03 20.51 5.11
N VAL A 97 -6.65 21.25 4.07
CA VAL A 97 -5.25 21.50 3.72
C VAL A 97 -4.98 22.98 3.59
N GLU A 98 -3.82 23.39 4.09
CA GLU A 98 -3.32 24.76 4.03
C GLU A 98 -2.15 24.84 3.05
N ALA A 99 -1.92 26.03 2.47
CA ALA A 99 -0.79 26.24 1.59
C ALA A 99 0.52 26.06 2.38
N PHE A 100 1.43 25.25 1.84
CA PHE A 100 2.74 25.02 2.45
C PHE A 100 3.80 25.71 1.59
N ASN A 101 4.69 26.47 2.23
CA ASN A 101 5.81 27.12 1.56
C ASN A 101 7.12 26.42 1.93
N PRO A 102 7.68 25.56 1.04
CA PRO A 102 8.94 24.87 1.30
C PRO A 102 10.14 25.80 1.48
N LYS A 103 10.07 27.04 0.97
CA LYS A 103 11.17 28.02 1.06
C LYS A 103 11.45 28.46 2.50
N LEU A 104 10.50 28.32 3.41
CA LEU A 104 10.66 28.65 4.82
C LEU A 104 11.47 27.60 5.60
N TYR A 105 11.74 26.44 4.99
CA TYR A 105 12.41 25.31 5.62
C TYR A 105 13.69 25.00 4.84
N GLU A 106 14.62 25.96 4.88
CA GLU A 106 15.86 26.06 4.10
C GLU A 106 16.39 24.76 3.50
N HIS A 107 16.93 24.91 2.29
CA HIS A 107 17.31 23.90 1.30
C HIS A 107 17.82 22.55 1.81
N VAL A 108 18.45 22.44 2.99
CA VAL A 108 18.92 21.17 3.56
C VAL A 108 17.76 20.33 4.13
N SER A 109 16.87 20.91 4.93
CA SER A 109 15.82 20.14 5.62
C SER A 109 14.76 19.61 4.65
N TRP A 110 14.30 20.46 3.73
CA TRP A 110 13.34 20.08 2.69
C TRP A 110 13.94 19.15 1.64
N LYS A 111 15.21 19.35 1.25
CA LYS A 111 15.91 18.45 0.32
C LYS A 111 16.08 17.06 0.92
N ASN A 112 16.57 16.99 2.16
CA ASN A 112 16.79 15.71 2.83
C ASN A 112 15.47 14.94 2.97
N PHE A 113 14.39 15.63 3.34
CA PHE A 113 13.04 15.05 3.35
C PHE A 113 12.64 14.46 1.98
N LEU A 114 12.78 15.23 0.90
CA LEU A 114 12.42 14.73 -0.45
C LEU A 114 13.31 13.56 -0.90
N GLU A 115 14.59 13.57 -0.54
CA GLU A 115 15.51 12.46 -0.85
C GLU A 115 15.21 11.20 -0.04
N GLU A 116 14.85 11.34 1.23
CA GLU A 116 14.37 10.23 2.06
C GLU A 116 13.06 9.64 1.54
N GLU A 117 12.08 10.47 1.19
CA GLU A 117 10.83 10.00 0.60
C GLU A 117 11.08 9.35 -0.77
N ARG A 118 12.03 9.84 -1.57
CA ARG A 118 12.46 9.17 -2.80
C ARG A 118 13.00 7.77 -2.52
N LYS A 119 13.85 7.61 -1.50
CA LYS A 119 14.38 6.29 -1.09
C LYS A 119 13.26 5.37 -0.63
N ARG A 120 12.32 5.86 0.20
CA ARG A 120 11.15 5.08 0.66
C ARG A 120 10.28 4.62 -0.50
N VAL A 121 9.99 5.51 -1.46
CA VAL A 121 9.19 5.19 -2.64
C VAL A 121 9.92 4.19 -3.56
N ASN A 122 11.24 4.28 -3.68
CA ASN A 122 12.02 3.27 -4.42
C ASN A 122 11.97 1.89 -3.74
N ILE A 123 12.05 1.83 -2.40
CA ILE A 123 11.89 0.57 -1.66
C ILE A 123 10.50 -0.01 -1.93
N LEU A 124 9.45 0.82 -1.91
CA LEU A 124 8.08 0.37 -2.24
C LEU A 124 7.98 -0.17 -3.67
N LEU A 125 8.66 0.44 -4.65
CA LEU A 125 8.73 -0.08 -6.02
C LEU A 125 9.42 -1.46 -6.07
N VAL A 126 10.54 -1.62 -5.36
CA VAL A 126 11.23 -2.92 -5.28
C VAL A 126 10.32 -3.97 -4.64
N THR A 127 9.69 -3.64 -3.50
CA THR A 127 8.72 -4.52 -2.84
C THR A 127 7.57 -4.89 -3.77
N PHE A 128 7.07 -3.94 -4.56
CA PHE A 128 6.04 -4.19 -5.56
C PHE A 128 6.50 -5.21 -6.61
N VAL A 129 7.68 -5.02 -7.21
CA VAL A 129 8.22 -5.95 -8.23
C VAL A 129 8.45 -7.34 -7.65
N VAL A 130 9.10 -7.41 -6.49
CA VAL A 130 9.41 -8.70 -5.82
C VAL A 130 8.12 -9.43 -5.42
N SER A 131 7.15 -8.73 -4.83
CA SER A 131 5.86 -9.33 -4.47
C SER A 131 5.04 -9.76 -5.68
N ALA A 132 5.11 -9.04 -6.81
CA ALA A 132 4.47 -9.45 -8.06
C ALA A 132 5.02 -10.79 -8.58
N LEU A 133 6.36 -10.91 -8.61
CA LEU A 133 7.03 -12.15 -9.04
C LEU A 133 6.71 -13.31 -8.10
N LEU A 134 6.76 -13.07 -6.78
CA LEU A 134 6.42 -14.08 -5.79
C LEU A 134 4.95 -14.49 -5.86
N ALA A 135 4.02 -13.54 -6.06
CA ALA A 135 2.61 -13.86 -6.26
C ALA A 135 2.40 -14.73 -7.50
N ALA A 136 3.02 -14.39 -8.63
CA ALA A 136 2.93 -15.19 -9.85
C ALA A 136 3.50 -16.61 -9.66
N PHE A 137 4.65 -16.72 -8.99
CA PHE A 137 5.26 -18.00 -8.66
C PHE A 137 4.35 -18.85 -7.75
N GLN A 138 3.77 -18.24 -6.72
CA GLN A 138 2.88 -18.93 -5.80
C GLN A 138 1.55 -19.35 -6.43
N ILE A 139 1.02 -18.56 -7.38
CA ILE A 139 -0.15 -18.94 -8.17
C ILE A 139 0.18 -20.20 -8.98
N ARG A 140 1.36 -20.25 -9.61
CA ARG A 140 1.81 -21.44 -10.33
C ARG A 140 1.98 -22.64 -9.40
N GLU A 141 2.58 -22.47 -8.22
CA GLU A 141 2.70 -23.55 -7.23
C GLU A 141 1.34 -24.10 -6.82
N TYR A 142 0.36 -23.23 -6.52
CA TYR A 142 -1.00 -23.65 -6.18
C TYR A 142 -1.70 -24.38 -7.32
N LEU A 143 -1.52 -23.95 -8.57
CA LEU A 143 -2.13 -24.62 -9.72
C LEU A 143 -1.54 -26.02 -9.96
N ASN A 144 -0.29 -26.25 -9.59
CA ASN A 144 0.37 -27.56 -9.71
C ASN A 144 0.11 -28.47 -8.50
N ASP A 145 0.11 -27.90 -7.29
CA ASP A 145 -0.14 -28.58 -6.02
C ASP A 145 -1.18 -27.79 -5.20
N PRO A 146 -2.49 -28.05 -5.40
CA PRO A 146 -3.59 -27.23 -4.89
C PRO A 146 -3.90 -27.54 -3.43
N THR A 147 -2.91 -27.31 -2.56
CA THR A 147 -3.04 -27.37 -1.11
C THR A 147 -3.47 -26.01 -0.55
N MET A 148 -4.14 -26.04 0.60
CA MET A 148 -4.48 -24.81 1.33
C MET A 148 -3.25 -24.00 1.75
N ILE A 149 -2.12 -24.65 2.02
CA ILE A 149 -0.85 -23.95 2.29
C ILE A 149 -0.45 -23.08 1.08
N ASN A 150 -0.47 -23.66 -0.12
CA ASN A 150 -0.09 -22.91 -1.33
C ASN A 150 -1.11 -21.80 -1.62
N LEU A 151 -2.40 -22.02 -1.33
CA LEU A 151 -3.42 -20.97 -1.42
C LEU A 151 -3.15 -19.81 -0.46
N VAL A 152 -2.70 -20.10 0.78
CA VAL A 152 -2.38 -19.06 1.76
C VAL A 152 -1.13 -18.28 1.34
N LYS A 153 -0.13 -18.93 0.75
CA LYS A 153 1.02 -18.21 0.18
C LYS A 153 0.56 -17.28 -0.94
N VAL A 154 -0.30 -17.74 -1.86
CA VAL A 154 -0.93 -16.87 -2.88
C VAL A 154 -1.61 -15.68 -2.21
N PHE A 155 -2.42 -15.92 -1.17
CA PHE A 155 -3.11 -14.87 -0.44
C PHE A 155 -2.13 -13.82 0.10
N ILE A 156 -1.07 -14.22 0.80
CA ILE A 156 -0.11 -13.32 1.43
C ILE A 156 0.62 -12.46 0.38
N PHE A 157 1.21 -13.10 -0.64
CA PHE A 157 2.00 -12.36 -1.62
C PHE A 157 1.14 -11.48 -2.52
N TYR A 158 -0.04 -11.97 -2.92
CA TYR A 158 -0.98 -11.17 -3.69
C TYR A 158 -1.55 -10.00 -2.87
N PHE A 159 -1.80 -10.19 -1.57
CA PHE A 159 -2.19 -9.12 -0.66
C PHE A 159 -1.10 -8.05 -0.53
N ILE A 160 0.17 -8.43 -0.33
CA ILE A 160 1.30 -7.49 -0.27
C ILE A 160 1.44 -6.71 -1.59
N PHE A 161 1.36 -7.42 -2.72
CA PHE A 161 1.41 -6.84 -4.06
C PHE A 161 0.29 -5.80 -4.26
N TYR A 162 -0.95 -6.18 -3.93
CA TYR A 162 -2.11 -5.32 -4.10
C TYR A 162 -2.09 -4.13 -3.13
N MET A 163 -1.61 -4.32 -1.91
CA MET A 163 -1.38 -3.23 -0.94
C MET A 163 -0.36 -2.20 -1.44
N ALA A 164 0.72 -2.68 -2.07
CA ALA A 164 1.70 -1.81 -2.70
C ALA A 164 1.05 -0.97 -3.81
N ILE A 165 0.10 -1.49 -4.59
CA ILE A 165 -0.62 -0.72 -5.62
C ILE A 165 -1.66 0.23 -4.99
N ALA A 166 -2.62 -0.33 -4.26
CA ALA A 166 -3.86 0.34 -3.87
C ALA A 166 -3.63 1.46 -2.86
N LYS A 167 -2.79 1.24 -1.84
CA LYS A 167 -2.62 2.21 -0.75
C LYS A 167 -1.53 3.23 -1.04
N SER A 168 -0.46 2.84 -1.73
CA SER A 168 0.73 3.68 -1.76
C SER A 168 0.71 4.73 -2.88
N ASN A 169 -0.08 4.51 -3.95
CA ASN A 169 -0.05 5.34 -5.17
C ASN A 169 1.39 5.67 -5.59
N PHE A 170 2.34 4.75 -5.37
CA PHE A 170 3.77 5.06 -5.32
C PHE A 170 4.28 5.66 -6.63
N MET A 171 3.73 5.26 -7.78
CA MET A 171 4.06 5.83 -9.08
C MET A 171 3.75 7.34 -9.14
N LYS A 172 2.58 7.74 -8.63
CA LYS A 172 2.20 9.17 -8.54
C LYS A 172 3.09 9.91 -7.54
N ARG A 173 3.42 9.28 -6.39
CA ARG A 173 4.36 9.85 -5.41
C ARG A 173 5.76 10.03 -6.00
N MET A 174 6.26 9.04 -6.73
CA MET A 174 7.57 9.07 -7.39
C MET A 174 7.64 10.22 -8.42
N ALA A 175 6.61 10.36 -9.26
CA ALA A 175 6.53 11.45 -10.22
C ALA A 175 6.48 12.83 -9.53
N ALA A 176 5.68 12.95 -8.46
CA ALA A 176 5.56 14.18 -7.69
C ALA A 176 6.89 14.57 -7.00
N ILE A 177 7.56 13.62 -6.35
CA ILE A 177 8.86 13.84 -5.71
C ILE A 177 9.91 14.24 -6.76
N LYS A 178 9.93 13.58 -7.93
CA LYS A 178 10.83 13.94 -9.04
C LYS A 178 10.60 15.36 -9.52
N GLN A 179 9.34 15.80 -9.64
CA GLN A 179 8.99 17.18 -10.01
C GLN A 179 9.41 18.18 -8.92
N LEU A 180 9.19 17.87 -7.64
CA LEU A 180 9.57 18.72 -6.52
C LEU A 180 11.09 18.88 -6.38
N ILE A 181 11.86 17.85 -6.73
CA ILE A 181 13.33 17.93 -6.76
C ILE A 181 13.81 18.75 -7.98
N LYS A 182 13.14 18.64 -9.13
CA LYS A 182 13.51 19.32 -10.38
C LYS A 182 13.19 20.83 -10.37
N ASN A 183 12.08 21.24 -9.74
CA ASN A 183 11.67 22.64 -9.63
C ASN A 183 12.43 23.40 -8.51
N LYS A 184 13.68 23.01 -8.26
CA LYS A 184 14.59 23.74 -7.38
C LYS A 184 15.12 25.00 -8.05
#